data_AF-A0A949XWN0-F1
#
_entry.id   AF-A0A949XWN0-F1
#
_cell.length_a   1.000
_cell.length_b   1.000
_cell.length_c   1.000
_cell.angle_alpha   90.00
_cell.angle_beta   90.00
_cell.angle_gamma   90.00
#
_symmetry.space_group_name_H-M   'P 1'
#
loop_
_entity.id
_entity.type
_entity.pdbx_description
1 polymer ?
#
loop_
_entity_poly.entity_id
_entity_poly.type
_entity_poly.pdbx_seq_one_letter_code
_entity_poly.pdbx_strand_id
1 'polypeptide(L)'
;MAGAEIPEPPGVPVPPTARGGRHTRWFLITLYMLAFVWGARSIYFWEPTSLDLLFRVALAILLGWWAVADARWRRHPIPLLSRSWFVLGATVLVPVYVIWSRRWRGVGWIILHTALWFVLATVVMTIGGLIVFGGKWPPPGKS
;
A
#
# COMPACT_ATOMS: atom_id res chain seq x y z
N MET A 1 -37.67 -22.69 -49.95
CA MET A 1 -36.47 -21.84 -49.95
C MET A 1 -35.97 -21.78 -48.51
N ALA A 2 -34.83 -22.41 -48.21
CA ALA A 2 -34.25 -22.38 -46.88
C ALA A 2 -33.58 -21.02 -46.66
N GLY A 3 -34.02 -20.27 -45.64
CA GLY A 3 -33.42 -18.99 -45.28
C GLY A 3 -32.01 -19.21 -44.76
N ALA A 4 -31.03 -18.52 -45.33
CA ALA A 4 -29.66 -18.55 -44.85
C ALA A 4 -29.61 -17.91 -43.45
N GLU A 5 -29.23 -18.67 -42.43
CA GLU A 5 -28.93 -18.14 -41.11
C GLU A 5 -27.74 -17.18 -41.24
N ILE A 6 -27.95 -15.91 -40.88
CA ILE A 6 -26.88 -14.93 -40.81
C ILE A 6 -26.04 -15.32 -39.58
N PRO A 7 -24.74 -15.66 -39.73
CA PRO A 7 -23.89 -16.01 -38.60
C PRO A 7 -23.87 -14.83 -37.61
N GLU A 8 -24.14 -15.12 -36.34
CA GLU A 8 -24.05 -14.09 -35.30
C GLU A 8 -22.65 -13.47 -35.32
N PRO A 9 -22.55 -12.13 -35.27
CA PRO A 9 -21.26 -11.47 -35.18
C PRO A 9 -20.55 -11.98 -33.92
N PRO A 10 -19.22 -12.24 -33.99
CA PRO A 10 -18.46 -12.74 -32.85
C PRO A 10 -18.72 -11.84 -31.64
N GLY A 11 -19.26 -12.44 -30.57
CA GLY A 11 -19.69 -11.72 -29.39
C GLY A 11 -18.58 -10.81 -28.88
N VAL A 12 -18.87 -9.51 -28.77
CA VAL A 12 -17.91 -8.53 -28.22
C VAL A 12 -17.53 -9.01 -26.83
N PRO A 13 -16.25 -9.31 -26.55
CA PRO A 13 -15.83 -9.76 -25.24
C PRO A 13 -16.24 -8.69 -24.22
N VAL A 14 -17.23 -9.02 -23.39
CA VAL A 14 -17.68 -8.13 -22.33
C VAL A 14 -16.48 -7.90 -21.42
N PRO A 15 -16.02 -6.65 -21.24
CA PRO A 15 -14.92 -6.37 -20.34
C PRO A 15 -15.32 -6.91 -18.96
N PRO A 16 -14.47 -7.68 -18.28
CA PRO A 16 -14.81 -8.24 -16.98
C PRO A 16 -15.27 -7.11 -16.07
N THR A 17 -16.53 -7.21 -15.61
CA THR A 17 -17.10 -6.24 -14.68
C THR A 17 -16.21 -6.15 -13.46
N ALA A 18 -15.98 -4.93 -12.97
CA ALA A 18 -14.93 -4.49 -12.04
C ALA A 18 -14.95 -5.14 -10.63
N ARG A 19 -14.95 -6.46 -10.54
CA ARG A 19 -14.77 -7.23 -9.31
C ARG A 19 -13.29 -7.29 -8.99
N GLY A 20 -12.74 -6.26 -8.36
CA GLY A 20 -11.29 -6.23 -8.09
C GLY A 20 -10.80 -5.22 -7.06
N GLY A 21 -11.51 -5.04 -5.95
CA GLY A 21 -11.05 -4.17 -4.85
C GLY A 21 -10.46 -4.91 -3.64
N ARG A 22 -10.64 -6.25 -3.56
CA ARG A 22 -10.31 -7.04 -2.36
C ARG A 22 -8.81 -7.04 -2.05
N HIS A 23 -7.93 -7.18 -3.05
CA HIS A 23 -6.47 -7.16 -2.84
C HIS A 23 -6.01 -5.81 -2.30
N THR A 24 -6.56 -4.71 -2.83
CA THR A 24 -6.23 -3.37 -2.35
C THR A 24 -6.73 -3.15 -0.93
N ARG A 25 -7.92 -3.65 -0.59
CA ARG A 25 -8.43 -3.58 0.80
C ARG A 25 -7.51 -4.30 1.79
N TRP A 26 -7.10 -5.54 1.49
CA TRP A 26 -6.18 -6.30 2.36
C TRP A 26 -4.81 -5.65 2.48
N PHE A 27 -4.29 -5.10 1.38
CA PHE A 27 -3.07 -4.30 1.40
C PHE A 27 -3.20 -3.09 2.33
N LEU A 28 -4.28 -2.31 2.21
CA LEU A 28 -4.50 -1.13 3.06
C LEU A 28 -4.61 -1.51 4.54
N ILE A 29 -5.34 -2.58 4.87
CA ILE A 29 -5.40 -3.09 6.25
C ILE A 29 -3.99 -3.39 6.77
N THR A 30 -3.20 -4.14 6.00
CA THR A 30 -1.82 -4.51 6.40
C THR A 30 -0.91 -3.29 6.51
N LEU A 31 -1.05 -2.32 5.60
CA LEU A 31 -0.32 -1.05 5.61
C LEU A 31 -0.63 -0.24 6.87
N TYR A 32 -1.89 -0.14 7.26
CA TYR A 32 -2.30 0.56 8.48
C TYR A 32 -1.92 -0.19 9.76
N MET A 33 -1.91 -1.53 9.74
CA MET A 33 -1.36 -2.32 10.84
C MET A 33 0.14 -2.03 11.03
N LEU A 34 0.91 -1.89 9.96
CA LEU A 34 2.32 -1.44 10.06
C LEU A 34 2.43 -0.04 10.67
N ALA A 35 1.56 0.92 10.29
CA ALA A 35 1.55 2.25 10.93
C ALA A 35 1.27 2.16 12.43
N PHE A 36 0.30 1.33 12.81
CA PHE A 36 -0.06 1.10 14.21
C PHE A 36 1.12 0.54 15.00
N VAL A 37 1.75 -0.54 14.52
CA VAL A 37 2.89 -1.16 15.22
C VAL A 37 4.09 -0.20 15.25
N TRP A 38 4.31 0.59 14.20
CA TRP A 38 5.37 1.61 14.19
C TRP A 38 5.11 2.70 15.23
N GLY A 39 3.89 3.25 15.30
CA GLY A 39 3.49 4.21 16.32
C GLY A 39 3.61 3.65 17.75
N ALA A 40 3.21 2.40 17.96
CA ALA A 40 3.34 1.71 19.25
C ALA A 40 4.82 1.52 19.65
N ARG A 41 5.68 1.14 18.70
CA ARG A 41 7.13 1.02 18.92
C ARG A 41 7.75 2.35 19.35
N SER A 42 7.32 3.46 18.74
CA SER A 42 7.81 4.81 19.07
C SER A 42 7.46 5.29 20.49
N ILE A 43 6.54 4.61 21.20
CA ILE A 43 6.26 4.89 22.62
C ILE A 43 7.53 4.68 23.47
N TYR A 44 8.25 3.59 23.19
CA TYR A 44 9.42 3.18 23.98
C TYR A 44 10.74 3.60 23.33
N PHE A 45 10.84 3.45 22.01
CA PHE A 45 12.09 3.62 21.26
C PHE A 45 12.04 4.85 20.36
N TRP A 46 12.65 5.94 20.82
CA TRP A 46 12.71 7.21 20.08
C TRP A 46 13.89 7.26 19.12
N GLU A 47 14.99 6.60 19.47
CA GLU A 47 16.17 6.50 18.62
C GLU A 47 15.99 5.42 17.53
N PRO A 48 16.70 5.53 16.40
CA PRO A 48 16.75 4.47 15.40
C PRO A 48 17.29 3.15 16.00
N THR A 49 16.60 2.06 15.73
CA THR A 49 16.95 0.70 16.17
C THR A 49 16.91 -0.27 14.99
N SER A 50 17.44 -1.48 15.15
CA SER A 50 17.35 -2.54 14.14
C SER A 50 15.90 -2.89 13.77
N LEU A 51 14.93 -2.64 14.66
CA LEU A 51 13.50 -2.81 14.36
C LEU A 51 13.03 -1.84 13.26
N ASP A 52 13.59 -0.63 13.16
CA ASP A 52 13.24 0.31 12.09
C ASP A 52 13.66 -0.20 10.72
N LEU A 53 14.80 -0.90 10.64
CA LEU A 53 15.22 -1.56 9.42
C LEU A 53 14.24 -2.67 9.04
N LEU A 54 13.84 -3.51 10.00
CA LEU A 54 12.86 -4.57 9.78
C LEU A 54 11.52 -4.01 9.28
N PHE A 55 11.07 -2.89 9.86
CA PHE A 55 9.88 -2.17 9.42
C PHE A 55 9.98 -1.68 7.98
N ARG A 56 11.11 -1.06 7.60
CA ARG A 56 11.34 -0.58 6.24
C ARG A 56 11.35 -1.72 5.22
N VAL A 57 11.97 -2.85 5.58
CA VAL A 57 11.99 -4.06 4.75
C VAL A 57 10.58 -4.65 4.61
N ALA A 58 9.84 -4.78 5.70
CA ALA A 58 8.46 -5.27 5.68
C ALA A 58 7.55 -4.38 4.82
N LEU A 59 7.69 -3.05 4.95
CA LEU A 59 6.97 -2.08 4.13
C LEU A 59 7.34 -2.21 2.64
N ALA A 60 8.63 -2.36 2.31
CA ALA A 60 9.08 -2.53 0.93
C ALA A 60 8.54 -3.81 0.29
N ILE A 61 8.58 -4.94 1.02
CA ILE A 61 8.00 -6.21 0.57
C ILE A 61 6.48 -6.07 0.35
N LEU A 62 5.77 -5.46 1.29
CA LEU A 62 4.33 -5.26 1.19
C LEU A 62 3.95 -4.39 -0.02
N LEU A 63 4.67 -3.28 -0.23
CA LEU A 63 4.48 -2.39 -1.38
C LEU A 63 4.77 -3.10 -2.71
N GLY A 64 5.91 -3.78 -2.81
CA GLY A 64 6.31 -4.51 -4.01
C GLY A 64 5.33 -5.62 -4.36
N TRP A 65 4.91 -6.41 -3.36
CA TRP A 65 3.91 -7.47 -3.54
C TRP A 65 2.57 -6.92 -4.01
N TRP A 66 2.09 -5.86 -3.38
CA TRP A 66 0.85 -5.21 -3.79
C TRP A 66 0.91 -4.67 -5.21
N ALA A 67 2.00 -4.00 -5.60
CA ALA A 67 2.16 -3.48 -6.95
C ALA A 67 2.14 -4.59 -8.00
N VAL A 68 2.81 -5.72 -7.74
CA VAL A 68 2.78 -6.89 -8.63
C VAL A 68 1.37 -7.48 -8.72
N ALA A 69 0.65 -7.59 -7.60
CA ALA A 69 -0.72 -8.07 -7.60
C ALA A 69 -1.65 -7.11 -8.37
N ASP A 70 -1.60 -5.81 -8.08
CA ASP A 70 -2.42 -4.78 -8.72
C ASP A 70 -2.17 -4.72 -10.24
N ALA A 71 -0.91 -4.81 -10.66
CA ALA A 71 -0.53 -4.82 -12.08
C ALA A 71 -1.13 -6.03 -12.83
N ARG A 72 -1.12 -7.21 -12.21
CA ARG A 72 -1.76 -8.42 -12.77
C ARG A 72 -3.28 -8.23 -12.90
N TRP A 73 -3.92 -7.70 -11.85
CA TRP A 73 -5.36 -7.46 -11.85
C TRP A 73 -5.80 -6.41 -12.90
N ARG A 74 -4.97 -5.40 -13.15
CA ARG A 74 -5.24 -4.35 -14.14
C ARG A 74 -4.85 -4.71 -15.57
N ARG A 75 -4.38 -5.95 -15.83
CA ARG A 75 -3.89 -6.40 -17.14
C ARG A 75 -2.75 -5.53 -17.70
N HIS A 76 -1.97 -4.91 -16.82
CA HIS A 76 -0.72 -4.21 -17.17
C HIS A 76 0.45 -4.97 -16.53
N PRO A 77 0.77 -6.19 -16.98
CA PRO A 77 1.73 -7.04 -16.30
C PRO A 77 3.12 -6.41 -16.30
N ILE A 78 3.72 -6.30 -15.12
CA ILE A 78 5.14 -5.98 -14.96
C ILE A 78 5.95 -7.15 -15.54
N PRO A 79 6.96 -6.90 -16.40
CA PRO A 79 7.80 -7.95 -16.97
C PRO A 79 8.40 -8.83 -15.87
N LEU A 80 8.49 -10.14 -16.11
CA LEU A 80 8.94 -11.12 -15.12
C LEU A 80 10.30 -10.75 -14.48
N LEU A 81 11.25 -10.31 -15.30
CA LEU A 81 12.58 -9.88 -14.86
C LEU A 81 12.56 -8.61 -14.01
N SER A 82 11.55 -7.76 -14.16
CA SER A 82 11.40 -6.52 -13.41
C SER A 82 10.83 -6.73 -12.01
N ARG A 83 10.26 -7.91 -11.70
CA ARG A 83 9.52 -8.15 -10.45
C ARG A 83 10.41 -8.05 -9.20
N SER A 84 11.63 -8.58 -9.26
CA SER A 84 12.57 -8.50 -8.13
C SER A 84 12.99 -7.05 -7.84
N TRP A 85 13.17 -6.26 -8.90
CA TRP A 85 13.49 -4.84 -8.78
C TRP A 85 12.37 -4.04 -8.11
N PHE A 86 11.11 -4.41 -8.34
CA PHE A 86 9.96 -3.80 -7.66
C PHE A 86 9.95 -3.98 -6.15
N VAL A 87 10.57 -5.05 -5.63
CA VAL A 87 10.69 -5.27 -4.18
C VAL A 87 11.85 -4.45 -3.62
N LEU A 88 13.01 -4.47 -4.29
CA LEU A 88 14.20 -3.73 -3.86
C LEU A 88 14.01 -2.21 -3.93
N GLY A 89 13.37 -1.73 -5.00
CA GLY A 89 13.06 -0.33 -5.24
C GLY A 89 11.64 0.07 -4.87
N ALA A 90 10.95 -0.69 -4.02
CA ALA A 90 9.52 -0.54 -3.78
C ALA A 90 9.12 0.90 -3.37
N THR A 91 9.95 1.56 -2.57
CA THR A 91 9.71 2.94 -2.10
C THR A 91 9.64 3.96 -3.24
N VAL A 92 10.30 3.71 -4.37
CA VAL A 92 10.32 4.60 -5.54
C VAL A 92 9.45 4.06 -6.67
N LEU A 93 9.59 2.77 -6.99
CA LEU A 93 8.92 2.14 -8.12
C LEU A 93 7.41 2.02 -7.91
N VAL A 94 6.94 1.82 -6.67
CA VAL A 94 5.50 1.71 -6.40
C VAL A 94 4.79 3.05 -6.59
N PRO A 95 5.27 4.19 -6.05
CA PRO A 95 4.73 5.50 -6.40
C PRO A 95 4.71 5.78 -7.90
N VAL A 96 5.81 5.51 -8.61
CA VAL A 96 5.88 5.69 -10.07
C VAL A 96 4.84 4.84 -10.78
N TYR A 97 4.70 3.56 -10.41
CA TYR A 97 3.68 2.66 -10.94
C TYR A 97 2.25 3.18 -10.69
N VAL A 98 1.96 3.68 -9.49
CA VAL A 98 0.63 4.20 -9.14
C VAL A 98 0.30 5.47 -9.93
N ILE A 99 1.26 6.38 -10.09
CA ILE A 99 1.10 7.59 -10.89
C ILE A 99 0.89 7.23 -12.36
N TRP A 100 1.68 6.29 -12.89
CA TRP A 100 1.55 5.84 -14.28
C TRP A 100 0.19 5.16 -14.53
N SER A 101 -0.20 4.21 -13.67
CA SER A 101 -1.42 3.42 -13.86
C SER A 101 -2.73 4.19 -13.56
N ARG A 102 -2.69 5.24 -12.73
CA ARG A 102 -3.88 5.99 -12.28
C ARG A 102 -3.84 7.48 -12.61
N ARG A 103 -2.82 7.95 -13.33
CA ARG A 103 -2.59 9.37 -13.69
C ARG A 103 -2.58 10.26 -12.43
N TRP A 104 -3.07 11.49 -12.55
CA TRP A 104 -3.18 12.48 -11.44
C TRP A 104 -3.95 11.97 -10.21
N ARG A 105 -4.93 11.07 -10.38
CA ARG A 105 -5.64 10.45 -9.25
C ARG A 105 -4.71 9.58 -8.41
N GLY A 106 -3.68 8.99 -9.03
CA GLY A 106 -2.65 8.22 -8.34
C GLY A 106 -1.84 9.07 -7.37
N VAL A 107 -1.49 10.31 -7.76
CA VAL A 107 -0.77 11.26 -6.90
C VAL A 107 -1.58 11.58 -5.64
N GLY A 108 -2.85 11.98 -5.83
CA GLY A 108 -3.75 12.25 -4.70
C GLY A 108 -3.92 11.05 -3.77
N TRP A 109 -3.98 9.85 -4.34
CA TRP A 109 -4.08 8.60 -3.58
C TRP A 109 -2.83 8.32 -2.74
N ILE A 110 -1.62 8.53 -3.30
CA ILE A 110 -0.35 8.38 -2.58
C ILE A 110 -0.28 9.39 -1.43
N ILE A 111 -0.57 10.67 -1.70
CA ILE A 111 -0.53 11.73 -0.69
C ILE A 111 -1.51 11.41 0.44
N LEU A 112 -2.76 11.09 0.12
CA LEU A 112 -3.79 10.76 1.09
C LEU A 112 -3.36 9.60 2.00
N HIS A 113 -2.92 8.48 1.44
CA HIS A 113 -2.55 7.32 2.24
C HIS A 113 -1.26 7.55 3.04
N THR A 114 -0.30 8.30 2.51
CA THR A 114 0.92 8.69 3.25
C THR A 114 0.55 9.56 4.46
N ALA A 115 -0.31 10.56 4.26
CA ALA A 115 -0.79 11.43 5.33
C ALA A 115 -1.56 10.64 6.39
N LEU A 116 -2.53 9.81 5.97
CA LEU A 116 -3.30 8.98 6.90
C LEU A 116 -2.42 7.99 7.67
N TRP A 117 -1.42 7.41 7.03
CA TRP A 117 -0.48 6.49 7.67
C TRP A 117 0.34 7.21 8.76
N PHE A 118 0.86 8.39 8.46
CA PHE A 118 1.60 9.22 9.42
C PHE A 118 0.73 9.71 10.58
N VAL A 119 -0.49 10.18 10.28
CA VAL A 119 -1.47 10.58 11.30
C VAL A 119 -1.79 9.41 12.21
N LEU A 120 -2.07 8.22 11.68
CA LEU A 120 -2.35 7.04 12.50
C LEU A 120 -1.18 6.69 13.41
N ALA A 121 0.05 6.63 12.88
CA ALA A 121 1.24 6.34 13.69
C ALA A 121 1.43 7.38 14.81
N THR A 122 1.23 8.66 14.50
CA THR A 122 1.32 9.77 15.48
C THR A 122 0.25 9.69 16.55
N VAL A 123 -0.99 9.37 16.17
CA VAL A 123 -2.12 9.19 17.09
C VAL A 123 -1.85 8.01 18.02
N VAL A 124 -1.40 6.88 17.50
CA VAL A 124 -1.07 5.69 18.31
C VAL A 124 0.08 5.98 19.27
N MET A 125 1.13 6.65 18.80
CA MET A 125 2.26 7.05 19.64
C MET A 125 1.81 8.01 20.75
N THR A 126 1.04 9.04 20.41
CA THR A 126 0.60 10.08 21.36
C THR A 126 -0.38 9.51 22.39
N ILE A 127 -1.44 8.84 21.95
CA ILE A 127 -2.45 8.26 22.84
C ILE A 127 -1.84 7.13 23.68
N GLY A 128 -1.08 6.23 23.04
CA GLY A 128 -0.40 5.14 23.75
C GLY A 128 0.61 5.66 24.77
N GLY A 129 1.39 6.69 24.42
CA GLY A 129 2.30 7.36 25.34
C GLY A 129 1.59 8.01 26.52
N LEU A 130 0.48 8.72 26.29
CA LEU A 130 -0.36 9.28 27.36
C LEU A 130 -0.95 8.20 28.28
N ILE A 131 -1.36 7.05 27.73
CA ILE A 131 -1.87 5.92 28.53
C ILE A 131 -0.77 5.32 29.40
N VAL A 132 0.43 5.11 28.85
CA VAL A 132 1.54 4.44 29.53
C VAL A 132 2.22 5.35 30.56
N PHE A 133 2.41 6.63 30.24
CA PHE A 133 3.22 7.57 31.04
C PHE A 133 2.39 8.69 31.71
N GLY A 134 1.10 8.80 31.41
CA GLY A 134 0.23 9.83 31.96
C GLY A 134 0.70 11.24 31.58
N GLY A 135 0.61 12.17 32.53
CA GLY A 135 1.03 13.57 32.36
C GLY A 135 2.53 13.80 32.21
N LYS A 136 3.35 12.74 32.23
CA LYS A 136 4.81 12.81 32.02
C LYS A 136 5.21 12.50 30.57
N TRP A 137 4.26 12.46 29.64
CA TRP A 137 4.53 12.24 28.22
C TRP A 137 4.76 13.57 27.47
N PRO A 138 5.82 13.71 26.67
CA PRO A 138 6.93 12.76 26.49
C PRO A 138 7.88 12.74 27.71
N PRO A 139 8.56 11.60 28.00
CA PRO A 139 9.45 11.50 29.16
C PRO A 139 10.57 12.54 29.10
N PRO A 140 10.96 13.16 30.23
CA PRO A 140 12.08 14.11 30.25
C PRO A 140 13.36 13.46 29.72
N GLY A 141 14.12 14.19 28.91
CA GLY A 141 15.34 13.69 28.26
C GLY A 141 15.12 12.97 26.91
N LYS A 142 13.89 12.97 26.38
CA LYS A 142 13.56 12.47 25.02
C LYS A 142 13.06 13.60 24.12
N SER A 143 13.93 14.57 23.81
CA SER A 143 13.67 15.69 22.89
C SER A 143 14.65 15.70 21.73
#